data_AF-A0A1S9D1Q9-F1
#
_entry.id   AF-A0A1S9D1Q9-F1
#
_cell.length_a   1.000
_cell.length_b   1.000
_cell.length_c   1.000
_cell.angle_alpha   90.00
_cell.angle_beta   90.00
_cell.angle_gamma   90.00
#
_symmetry.space_group_name_H-M   'P 1'
#
loop_
_entity.id
_entity.type
_entity.pdbx_description
1 polymer ?
#
loop_
_entity_poly.entity_id
_entity_poly.type
_entity_poly.pdbx_seq_one_letter_code
_entity_poly.pdbx_strand_id
1 'polypeptide(L)' 'MRVPYPLGFYTKWMDGRIDDPAAGWKGRGLWATISTRTPFHMETGKGTTSKVMHFQLRPDPLAK' A
#
# COMPACT_ATOMS: atom_id res chain seq x y z
N MET A 1 -8.24 1.44 8.44
CA MET A 1 -8.06 0.51 7.30
C MET A 1 -7.19 -0.65 7.77
N ARG A 2 -7.63 -1.89 7.59
CA ARG A 2 -6.81 -3.09 7.89
C ARG A 2 -6.48 -3.75 6.56
N VAL A 3 -5.21 -4.12 6.38
CA VAL A 3 -4.76 -4.87 5.20
C VAL A 3 -4.83 -6.37 5.57
N PRO A 4 -5.76 -7.14 5.00
CA PRO A 4 -5.90 -8.56 5.35
C PRO A 4 -4.78 -9.42 4.77
N TYR A 5 -4.19 -9.01 3.64
CA TYR A 5 -3.12 -9.72 2.95
C TYR A 5 -2.11 -8.77 2.28
N PRO A 6 -0.82 -9.16 2.20
CA PRO A 6 -0.25 -10.41 2.71
C PRO A 6 -0.14 -10.44 4.23
N LEU A 7 -0.32 -11.63 4.84
CA LEU A 7 -0.18 -11.78 6.29
C LEU A 7 1.24 -11.37 6.73
N GLY A 8 1.29 -10.58 7.81
CA GLY A 8 2.53 -9.97 8.28
C GLY A 8 2.91 -8.67 7.57
N PHE A 9 1.97 -8.01 6.88
CA PHE A 9 2.17 -6.66 6.33
C PHE A 9 2.68 -5.68 7.39
N TYR A 10 3.98 -5.38 7.33
CA TYR A 10 4.65 -4.45 8.22
C TYR A 10 4.96 -3.15 7.46
N THR A 11 4.22 -2.09 7.82
CA THR A 11 4.42 -0.76 7.25
C THR A 11 5.58 -0.08 7.96
N LYS A 12 6.73 -0.01 7.29
CA LYS A 12 7.87 0.74 7.83
C LYS A 12 7.70 2.25 7.64
N TRP A 13 7.13 2.64 6.49
CA TRP A 13 6.84 4.02 6.11
C TRP A 13 5.56 4.10 5.28
N MET A 14 4.94 5.27 5.32
CA MET A 14 3.69 5.58 4.63
C MET A 14 3.71 7.04 4.19
N ASP A 15 3.28 7.30 2.96
CA ASP A 15 3.25 8.64 2.37
C ASP A 15 1.95 8.86 1.59
N GLY A 16 1.34 10.03 1.78
CA GLY A 16 0.15 10.44 1.04
C GLY A 16 0.56 11.25 -0.19
N ARG A 17 0.29 10.74 -1.38
CA ARG A 17 0.71 11.36 -2.64
C ARG A 17 -0.48 11.79 -3.48
N ILE A 18 -0.30 12.92 -4.16
CA ILE A 18 -1.18 13.39 -5.22
C ILE A 18 -0.37 13.25 -6.52
N ASP A 19 -0.62 12.18 -7.24
CA ASP A 19 0.07 11.90 -8.51
C ASP A 19 -0.63 12.61 -9.69
N ASP A 20 -1.94 12.88 -9.60
CA ASP A 20 -2.68 13.72 -10.55
C ASP A 20 -3.72 14.61 -9.81
N PRO A 21 -3.55 15.93 -9.77
CA PRO A 21 -4.48 16.83 -9.10
C PRO A 21 -5.83 16.98 -9.84
N ALA A 22 -5.88 16.73 -11.15
CA ALA A 22 -7.09 16.84 -11.97
C ALA A 22 -7.97 15.58 -11.92
N ALA A 23 -7.38 14.40 -11.67
CA ALA A 23 -8.09 13.12 -11.58
C ALA A 23 -8.89 12.92 -10.26
N GLY A 24 -9.05 13.96 -9.45
CA GLY A 24 -9.85 13.93 -8.23
C GLY A 24 -9.31 12.91 -7.22
N TRP A 25 -10.16 12.05 -6.67
CA TRP A 25 -9.77 11.05 -5.67
C TRP A 25 -8.93 9.91 -6.25
N LYS A 26 -8.99 9.65 -7.57
CA LYS A 26 -8.22 8.58 -8.23
C LYS A 26 -6.77 8.95 -8.45
N GLY A 27 -6.49 10.24 -8.61
CA GLY A 27 -5.13 10.79 -8.72
C GLY A 27 -4.44 10.97 -7.37
N ARG A 28 -5.10 10.55 -6.29
CA ARG A 28 -4.56 10.58 -4.92
C ARG A 28 -4.42 9.15 -4.41
N GLY A 29 -3.31 8.89 -3.75
CA GLY A 29 -2.93 7.55 -3.35
C GLY A 29 -2.19 7.55 -2.03
N LEU A 30 -2.48 6.57 -1.19
CA LEU A 30 -1.65 6.26 -0.04
C LEU A 30 -0.64 5.20 -0.46
N TRP A 31 0.64 5.54 -0.32
CA TRP A 31 1.73 4.65 -0.64
C TRP A 31 2.34 4.15 0.66
N ALA A 32 2.50 2.84 0.78
CA ALA A 32 3.09 2.24 1.98
C ALA A 32 4.12 1.19 1.60
N THR A 33 5.22 1.16 2.35
CA THR A 33 6.29 0.19 2.12
C THR A 33 6.09 -1.04 2.99
N ILE A 34 6.10 -2.22 2.38
CA ILE A 34 6.28 -3.47 3.10
C ILE A 34 7.79 -3.73 3.22
N SER A 35 8.35 -3.40 4.38
CA SER A 35 9.80 -3.43 4.62
C SER A 35 10.15 -4.03 5.97
N THR A 36 9.67 -5.25 6.21
CA THR A 36 10.12 -6.05 7.35
C THR A 36 11.59 -6.42 7.20
N ARG A 37 12.28 -6.65 8.32
CA ARG A 37 13.69 -7.07 8.33
C ARG A 37 13.89 -8.50 7.81
N THR A 38 12.85 -9.32 7.82
CA THR A 38 12.89 -10.72 7.37
C THR A 38 11.82 -11.01 6.32
N PRO A 39 11.93 -10.45 5.10
CA PRO A 39 10.88 -10.55 4.08
C PRO A 39 10.65 -11.99 3.60
N PHE A 40 11.62 -12.88 3.80
CA PHE A 40 11.52 -14.31 3.50
C PHE A 40 10.58 -15.10 4.42
N HIS A 41 10.17 -14.53 5.56
CA HIS A 41 9.12 -15.10 6.42
C HIS A 41 7.70 -14.65 6.03
N MET A 42 7.58 -13.74 5.06
CA MET A 42 6.27 -13.35 4.53
C MET A 42 5.74 -14.45 3.61
N GLU A 43 4.43 -14.44 3.35
CA GLU A 43 3.74 -15.44 2.52
C GLU A 43 4.39 -15.70 1.15
N THR A 44 5.14 -14.73 0.62
CA THR A 44 5.82 -14.83 -0.68
C THR A 44 7.13 -15.64 -0.62
N GLY A 45 7.65 -15.98 0.56
CA GLY A 45 8.76 -16.92 0.75
C GLY A 45 10.17 -16.39 0.40
N LYS A 46 11.13 -17.31 0.22
CA LYS A 46 12.55 -17.00 -0.06
C LYS A 46 12.70 -16.21 -1.37
N GLY A 47 13.40 -15.08 -1.32
CA GLY A 47 13.58 -14.17 -2.47
C GLY A 47 12.62 -12.98 -2.48
N THR A 48 11.70 -12.90 -1.52
CA THR A 48 10.82 -11.73 -1.36
C THR A 48 11.64 -10.50 -0.98
N THR A 49 11.50 -9.44 -1.78
CA THR A 49 12.09 -8.12 -1.52
C THR A 49 11.09 -7.19 -0.86
N SER A 50 11.57 -6.02 -0.40
CA SER A 50 10.67 -4.95 0.02
C SER A 50 9.81 -4.50 -1.15
N LYS A 51 8.51 -4.27 -0.92
CA LYS A 51 7.59 -3.78 -1.96
C LYS A 51 7.00 -2.44 -1.55
N VAL A 52 6.54 -1.71 -2.55
CA VAL A 52 5.77 -0.48 -2.37
C VAL A 52 4.34 -0.81 -2.80
N MET A 53 3.38 -0.58 -1.92
CA MET A 53 1.96 -0.83 -2.17
C MET A 53 1.23 0.50 -2.33
N HIS A 54 0.32 0.55 -3.29
CA HIS A 54 -0.54 1.69 -3.55
C HIS A 54 -1.97 1.38 -3.10
N PHE A 55 -2.52 2.22 -2.24
CA PHE A 55 -3.90 2.15 -1.78
C PHE A 55 -4.66 3.38 -2.25
N GLN A 56 -5.70 3.16 -3.05
CA GLN A 56 -6.64 4.21 -3.43
C GLN A 56 -7.71 4.36 -2.36
N LEU A 57 -7.84 5.56 -1.79
CA LEU A 57 -8.86 5.86 -0.79
C LEU A 57 -10.02 6.60 -1.45
N ARG A 58 -11.19 5.94 -1.50
CA ARG A 58 -12.42 6.56 -1.99
C ARG A 58 -13.03 7.45 -0.90
N PRO A 59 -13.58 8.62 -1.26
CA PRO A 59 -14.30 9.47 -0.32
C PRO A 59 -15.64 8.86 0.12
N ASP A 60 -16.27 8.08 -0.76
CA ASP A 60 -17.53 7.38 -0.52
C ASP A 60 -17.56 6.04 -1.30
N PRO A 61 -18.40 5.06 -0.93
CA PRO A 61 -18.38 3.74 -1.56
C PRO A 61 -18.85 3.71 -3.02
N LEU A 62 -19.52 4.76 -3.52
CA LEU A 62 -20.07 4.84 -4.87
C LEU A 62 -19.25 5.77 -5.79
N ALA A 63 -18.22 6.42 -5.25
CA ALA A 63 -17.31 7.30 -5.99
C ALA A 63 -16.77 6.58 -7.22
N LYS A 64 -17.07 7.09 -8.42
CA LYS A 64 -16.69 6.44 -9.70
C LYS A 64 -15.29 6.77 -10.14
#